data_AF-A0A1D2X315-F1
#
_entry.id   AF-A0A1D2X315-F1
#
_cell.length_a   1.000
_cell.length_b   1.000
_cell.length_c   1.000
_cell.angle_alpha   90.00
_cell.angle_beta   90.00
_cell.angle_gamma   90.00
#
_symmetry.space_group_name_H-M   'P 1'
#
loop_
_entity.id
_entity.type
_entity.pdbx_description
1 polymer ?
#
loop_
_entity_poly.entity_id
_entity_poly.type
_entity_poly.pdbx_seq_one_letter_code
_entity_poly.pdbx_strand_id
1 'polypeptide(L)'
;MSESPLEQYYDLIFDSEEENGYEDIAIRYNVKIEGPALKPEDDPEVAEILPAEEGIKRTLALSVLYGDKDTCDEDTKKALEAGEDPIDLINNALMKGMDGVSALYTKGEFFLPDLMLAGDAMMSGVALCEAKLGHKSDTKAPVMTFAVEGDPHDIGKNLIVMFLNANGYEAIDLGRDVPTTEVVKQAQEKQPVLMTATALMTTTMTAFGKIVAALQEAGIDTPVGCGGGAVRRDFVEESPQTFYGVEAYHVPKLADAIVDDGKTWEDIRNEYSDIVGEYVAAYS
;
A
#
# COMPACT_ATOMS: atom_id res chain seq x y z
N MET A 1 30.16 -20.17 41.31
CA MET A 1 29.80 -20.10 39.88
C MET A 1 29.63 -18.63 39.57
N SER A 2 30.31 -18.08 38.56
CA SER A 2 30.13 -16.67 38.19
C SER A 2 28.72 -16.49 37.62
N GLU A 3 28.04 -15.42 38.02
CA GLU A 3 26.75 -15.02 37.44
C GLU A 3 26.87 -14.94 35.91
N SER A 4 25.81 -15.35 35.22
CA SER A 4 25.74 -15.22 33.78
C SER A 4 25.67 -13.73 33.39
N PRO A 5 26.14 -13.33 32.20
CA PRO A 5 25.99 -11.95 31.74
C PRO A 5 24.55 -11.44 31.78
N LEU A 6 23.53 -12.32 31.69
CA LEU A 6 22.12 -11.95 31.79
C LEU A 6 21.67 -11.67 33.23
N GLU A 7 22.22 -12.38 34.22
CA GLU A 7 21.90 -12.15 35.64
C GLU A 7 22.42 -10.78 36.10
N GLN A 8 23.53 -10.29 35.51
CA GLN A 8 24.10 -8.97 35.81
C GLN A 8 23.19 -7.79 35.40
N TYR A 9 22.31 -7.98 34.41
CA TYR A 9 21.37 -6.95 33.97
C TYR A 9 19.96 -7.15 34.52
N TYR A 10 19.69 -8.27 35.21
CA TYR A 10 18.36 -8.56 35.73
C TYR A 10 17.92 -7.49 36.73
N ASP A 11 18.78 -7.15 37.68
CA ASP A 11 18.49 -6.15 38.71
C ASP A 11 18.41 -4.74 38.12
N LEU A 12 19.19 -4.45 37.07
CA LEU A 12 19.14 -3.16 36.35
C LEU A 12 17.87 -3.00 35.49
N ILE A 13 17.31 -4.11 34.96
CA ILE A 13 16.10 -4.10 34.13
C ILE A 13 14.83 -4.16 34.98
N PHE A 14 14.85 -4.92 36.08
CA PHE A 14 13.63 -5.29 36.81
C PHE A 14 13.58 -4.89 38.28
N ASP A 15 14.71 -4.53 38.91
CA ASP A 15 14.79 -4.32 40.37
C ASP A 15 15.39 -2.96 40.79
N SER A 16 15.62 -2.04 39.84
CA SER A 16 16.04 -0.68 40.19
C SER A 16 14.86 0.12 40.73
N GLU A 17 14.88 0.45 42.02
CA GLU A 17 13.95 1.43 42.64
C GLU A 17 14.06 2.85 42.02
N GLU A 18 15.05 3.08 41.15
CA GLU A 18 15.16 4.30 40.34
C GLU A 18 14.33 4.15 39.04
N GLU A 19 13.40 5.09 38.81
CA GLU A 19 12.49 5.16 37.64
C GLU A 19 13.19 5.09 36.25
N ASN A 20 14.52 5.17 36.18
CA ASN A 20 15.29 5.36 34.94
C ASN A 20 16.29 4.23 34.58
N GLY A 21 16.37 3.13 35.34
CA GLY A 21 17.38 2.08 35.09
C GLY A 21 17.34 1.46 33.68
N TYR A 22 16.16 1.42 33.05
CA TYR A 22 15.99 0.92 31.68
C TYR A 22 16.60 1.85 30.61
N GLU A 23 16.56 3.17 30.81
CA GLU A 23 17.05 4.15 29.81
C GLU A 23 18.57 4.16 29.67
N ASP A 24 19.29 3.73 30.71
CA ASP A 24 20.74 3.54 30.69
C ASP A 24 21.18 2.27 29.95
N ILE A 25 20.24 1.35 29.69
CA ILE A 25 20.48 0.05 29.02
C ILE A 25 20.01 0.08 27.57
N ALA A 26 18.82 0.65 27.33
CA ALA A 26 18.20 0.69 26.02
C ALA A 26 17.38 1.96 25.83
N ILE A 27 17.47 2.54 24.62
CA ILE A 27 16.69 3.71 24.24
C ILE A 27 15.53 3.27 23.35
N ARG A 28 14.30 3.59 23.76
CA ARG A 28 13.11 3.47 22.91
C ARG A 28 13.03 4.65 21.94
N TYR A 29 13.73 4.54 20.80
CA TYR A 29 13.79 5.63 19.82
C TYR A 29 12.42 6.04 19.29
N ASN A 30 11.46 5.12 19.17
CA ASN A 30 10.10 5.46 18.75
C ASN A 30 9.47 6.52 19.67
N VAL A 31 9.61 6.37 21.01
CA VAL A 31 9.08 7.32 22.00
C VAL A 31 9.78 8.68 21.91
N LYS A 32 11.07 8.71 21.52
CA LYS A 32 11.83 9.96 21.36
C LYS A 32 11.51 10.71 20.07
N ILE A 33 11.03 9.99 19.05
CA ILE A 33 10.73 10.52 17.72
C ILE A 33 9.24 10.92 17.62
N GLU A 34 8.36 10.17 18.27
CA GLU A 34 6.92 10.45 18.30
C GLU A 34 6.67 11.90 18.76
N GLY A 35 6.02 12.66 17.87
CA GLY A 35 5.62 14.03 18.12
C GLY A 35 4.42 14.13 19.07
N PRO A 36 3.88 15.35 19.27
CA PRO A 36 2.62 15.50 19.99
C PRO A 36 1.50 14.73 19.26
N ALA A 37 0.64 14.06 20.01
CA ALA A 37 -0.55 13.42 19.45
C ALA A 37 -1.48 14.50 18.86
N LEU A 38 -1.47 14.63 17.53
CA LEU A 38 -2.46 15.39 16.78
C LEU A 38 -3.67 14.50 16.50
N LYS A 39 -4.83 15.12 16.30
CA LYS A 39 -5.93 14.38 15.70
C LYS A 39 -5.61 14.13 14.23
N PRO A 40 -6.03 12.99 13.65
CA PRO A 40 -5.79 12.67 12.24
C PRO A 40 -6.16 13.82 11.28
N GLU A 41 -7.30 14.49 11.51
CA GLU A 41 -7.79 15.59 10.67
C GLU A 41 -7.09 16.94 10.89
N ASP A 42 -6.30 17.07 11.97
CA ASP A 42 -5.54 18.28 12.29
C ASP A 42 -4.12 18.23 11.70
N ASP A 43 -3.69 17.10 11.12
CA ASP A 43 -2.44 17.03 10.35
C ASP A 43 -2.53 17.97 9.12
N PRO A 44 -1.51 18.81 8.84
CA PRO A 44 -1.57 19.80 7.76
C PRO A 44 -1.85 19.23 6.37
N GLU A 45 -1.31 18.05 6.05
CA GLU A 45 -1.51 17.42 4.73
C GLU A 45 -2.90 16.79 4.64
N VAL A 46 -3.33 16.12 5.71
CA VAL A 46 -4.70 15.57 5.78
C VAL A 46 -5.74 16.68 5.69
N ALA A 47 -5.52 17.82 6.35
CA ALA A 47 -6.42 18.97 6.30
C ALA A 47 -6.57 19.56 4.89
N GLU A 48 -5.52 19.49 4.05
CA GLU A 48 -5.57 19.90 2.64
C GLU A 48 -6.27 18.86 1.74
N ILE A 49 -6.12 17.57 2.06
CA ILE A 49 -6.73 16.46 1.33
C ILE A 49 -8.25 16.38 1.58
N LEU A 50 -8.67 16.53 2.83
CA LEU A 50 -10.06 16.37 3.24
C LEU A 50 -10.95 17.48 2.63
N PRO A 51 -12.24 17.19 2.37
CA PRO A 51 -13.18 18.22 1.95
C PRO A 51 -13.20 19.38 2.96
N ALA A 52 -12.93 20.60 2.47
CA ALA A 52 -12.79 21.79 3.30
C ALA A 52 -14.13 22.29 3.88
N GLU A 53 -15.22 22.09 3.14
CA GLU A 53 -16.55 22.49 3.58
C GLU A 53 -17.13 21.45 4.55
N GLU A 54 -17.62 21.94 5.70
CA GLU A 54 -18.40 21.13 6.63
C GLU A 54 -19.69 20.64 5.93
N GLY A 55 -19.92 19.32 5.99
CA GLY A 55 -21.04 18.69 5.29
C GLY A 55 -20.86 17.18 5.16
N ILE A 56 -21.80 16.53 4.46
CA ILE A 56 -21.86 15.06 4.39
C ILE A 56 -20.59 14.44 3.79
N LYS A 57 -19.95 15.10 2.82
CA LYS A 57 -18.70 14.64 2.21
C LYS A 57 -17.55 14.64 3.20
N ARG A 58 -17.42 15.71 4.00
CA ARG A 58 -16.40 15.78 5.06
C ARG A 58 -16.67 14.75 6.15
N THR A 59 -17.94 14.58 6.57
CA THR A 59 -18.32 13.54 7.54
C THR A 59 -17.94 12.14 7.06
N LEU A 60 -18.27 11.81 5.81
CA LEU A 60 -17.92 10.51 5.21
C LEU A 60 -16.41 10.31 5.11
N ALA A 61 -15.66 11.33 4.68
CA ALA A 61 -14.21 11.28 4.63
C ALA A 61 -13.61 11.02 6.02
N LEU A 62 -14.16 11.65 7.07
CA LEU A 62 -13.75 11.40 8.46
C LEU A 62 -14.11 9.99 8.93
N SER A 63 -15.28 9.46 8.60
CA SER A 63 -15.64 8.07 8.96
C SER A 63 -14.65 7.06 8.38
N VAL A 64 -14.20 7.28 7.14
CA VAL A 64 -13.13 6.48 6.53
C VAL A 64 -11.79 6.71 7.24
N LEU A 65 -11.42 7.97 7.51
CA LEU A 65 -10.18 8.32 8.21
C LEU A 65 -10.05 7.64 9.58
N TYR A 66 -11.17 7.50 10.30
CA TYR A 66 -11.23 6.84 11.60
C TYR A 66 -11.48 5.32 11.50
N GLY A 67 -11.65 4.76 10.29
CA GLY A 67 -11.96 3.35 10.09
C GLY A 67 -13.32 2.92 10.68
N ASP A 68 -14.26 3.85 10.85
CA ASP A 68 -15.59 3.58 11.39
C ASP A 68 -16.55 3.19 10.26
N LYS A 69 -16.57 1.90 9.96
CA LYS A 69 -17.42 1.31 8.94
C LYS A 69 -18.92 1.52 9.21
N ASP A 70 -19.36 1.37 10.45
CA ASP A 70 -20.79 1.45 10.78
C ASP A 70 -21.31 2.87 10.53
N THR A 71 -20.57 3.88 10.99
CA THR A 71 -20.89 5.29 10.72
C THR A 71 -20.79 5.61 9.23
N CYS A 72 -19.75 5.11 8.53
CA CYS A 72 -19.59 5.30 7.09
C CYS A 72 -20.80 4.78 6.29
N ASP A 73 -21.27 3.56 6.61
CA ASP A 73 -22.41 2.94 5.96
C ASP A 73 -23.71 3.71 6.19
N GLU A 74 -23.94 4.17 7.43
CA GLU A 74 -25.12 4.96 7.78
C GLU A 74 -25.15 6.31 7.05
N ASP A 75 -24.04 7.03 7.06
CA ASP A 75 -23.97 8.35 6.45
C ASP A 75 -23.97 8.27 4.92
N THR A 76 -23.42 7.19 4.35
CA THR A 76 -23.49 6.94 2.90
C THR A 76 -24.94 6.73 2.48
N LYS A 77 -25.72 5.94 3.23
CA LYS A 77 -27.15 5.75 2.96
C LYS A 77 -27.93 7.06 3.05
N LYS A 78 -27.68 7.86 4.10
CA LYS A 78 -28.34 9.18 4.26
C LYS A 78 -28.02 10.11 3.08
N ALA A 79 -26.76 10.16 2.64
CA ALA A 79 -26.34 10.95 1.49
C ALA A 79 -27.06 10.53 0.21
N LEU A 80 -27.11 9.22 -0.07
CA LEU A 80 -27.78 8.66 -1.24
C LEU A 80 -29.32 8.86 -1.19
N GLU A 81 -29.92 8.87 -0.01
CA GLU A 81 -31.34 9.18 0.19
C GLU A 81 -31.64 10.68 0.01
N ALA A 82 -30.69 11.55 0.40
CA ALA A 82 -30.77 13.00 0.19
C ALA A 82 -30.59 13.40 -1.29
N GLY A 83 -30.19 12.48 -2.16
CA GLY A 83 -30.04 12.71 -3.60
C GLY A 83 -28.64 13.13 -4.03
N GLU A 84 -27.63 12.94 -3.18
CA GLU A 84 -26.23 13.12 -3.57
C GLU A 84 -25.84 12.15 -4.68
N ASP A 85 -24.95 12.58 -5.57
CA ASP A 85 -24.47 11.76 -6.66
C ASP A 85 -23.52 10.65 -6.15
N PRO A 86 -23.78 9.36 -6.44
CA PRO A 86 -22.96 8.27 -5.89
C PRO A 86 -21.49 8.33 -6.33
N ILE A 87 -21.21 8.76 -7.56
CA ILE A 87 -19.84 8.86 -8.08
C ILE A 87 -19.10 10.01 -7.39
N ASP A 88 -19.78 11.13 -7.18
CA ASP A 88 -19.26 12.27 -6.41
C ASP A 88 -18.95 11.89 -4.95
N LEU A 89 -19.79 11.07 -4.30
CA LEU A 89 -19.51 10.54 -2.95
C LEU A 89 -18.28 9.64 -2.93
N ILE A 90 -18.11 8.76 -3.93
CA ILE A 90 -16.92 7.92 -4.03
C ILE A 90 -15.68 8.80 -4.19
N ASN A 91 -15.68 9.72 -5.16
CA ASN A 91 -14.50 10.46 -5.56
C ASN A 91 -14.11 11.59 -4.61
N ASN A 92 -15.09 12.31 -4.07
CA ASN A 92 -14.87 13.53 -3.31
C ASN A 92 -15.20 13.40 -1.82
N ALA A 93 -15.50 12.18 -1.34
CA ALA A 93 -15.66 11.91 0.09
C ALA A 93 -14.91 10.64 0.53
N LEU A 94 -15.33 9.47 0.05
CA LEU A 94 -14.76 8.19 0.50
C LEU A 94 -13.27 8.07 0.15
N MET A 95 -12.90 8.35 -1.11
CA MET A 95 -11.49 8.35 -1.52
C MET A 95 -10.68 9.44 -0.81
N LYS A 96 -11.27 10.60 -0.49
CA LYS A 96 -10.57 11.65 0.28
C LYS A 96 -10.26 11.25 1.71
N GLY A 97 -11.13 10.46 2.34
CA GLY A 97 -10.80 9.84 3.62
C GLY A 97 -9.61 8.89 3.50
N MET A 98 -9.59 8.04 2.46
CA MET A 98 -8.52 7.07 2.24
C MET A 98 -7.18 7.73 1.85
N ASP A 99 -7.21 8.80 1.05
CA ASP A 99 -6.04 9.64 0.74
C ASP A 99 -5.38 10.15 2.05
N GLY A 100 -6.21 10.62 3.01
CA GLY A 100 -5.72 11.08 4.32
C GLY A 100 -5.10 9.96 5.17
N VAL A 101 -5.71 8.78 5.18
CA VAL A 101 -5.16 7.58 5.85
C VAL A 101 -3.82 7.20 5.24
N SER A 102 -3.71 7.23 3.91
CA SER A 102 -2.47 6.95 3.20
C SER A 102 -1.37 7.96 3.58
N ALA A 103 -1.68 9.26 3.66
CA ALA A 103 -0.73 10.27 4.09
C ALA A 103 -0.20 9.99 5.52
N LEU A 104 -1.08 9.72 6.48
CA LEU A 104 -0.70 9.40 7.87
C LEU A 104 0.11 8.10 7.98
N TYR A 105 -0.21 7.10 7.14
CA TYR A 105 0.54 5.85 7.09
C TYR A 105 1.98 6.08 6.62
N THR A 106 2.17 6.87 5.56
CA THR A 106 3.52 7.19 5.05
C THR A 106 4.35 8.02 6.02
N LYS A 107 3.72 8.83 6.88
CA LYS A 107 4.37 9.56 7.97
C LYS A 107 4.71 8.67 9.19
N GLY A 108 4.21 7.44 9.21
CA GLY A 108 4.35 6.53 10.36
C GLY A 108 3.47 6.90 11.56
N GLU A 109 2.45 7.74 11.36
CA GLU A 109 1.45 8.06 12.38
C GLU A 109 0.34 7.02 12.44
N PHE A 110 -0.05 6.49 11.28
CA PHE A 110 -0.96 5.35 11.16
C PHE A 110 -0.18 4.08 10.87
N PHE A 111 -0.71 2.96 11.35
CA PHE A 111 -0.14 1.64 11.13
C PHE A 111 -1.04 0.80 10.23
N LEU A 112 -0.55 -0.39 9.89
CA LEU A 112 -1.26 -1.32 9.02
C LEU A 112 -2.71 -1.62 9.48
N PRO A 113 -3.01 -1.81 10.78
CA PRO A 113 -4.39 -2.02 11.22
C PRO A 113 -5.33 -0.86 10.88
N ASP A 114 -4.86 0.39 11.01
CA ASP A 114 -5.67 1.58 10.73
C ASP A 114 -6.04 1.64 9.24
N LEU A 115 -5.07 1.32 8.38
CA LEU A 115 -5.27 1.26 6.94
C LEU A 115 -6.25 0.15 6.53
N MET A 116 -6.21 -1.01 7.21
CA MET A 116 -7.16 -2.10 6.97
C MET A 116 -8.58 -1.70 7.35
N LEU A 117 -8.77 -1.07 8.51
CA LEU A 117 -10.08 -0.60 8.98
C LEU A 117 -10.65 0.49 8.07
N ALA A 118 -9.82 1.45 7.66
CA ALA A 118 -10.19 2.48 6.71
C ALA A 118 -10.57 1.92 5.33
N GLY A 119 -9.78 0.97 4.81
CA GLY A 119 -10.06 0.29 3.55
C GLY A 119 -11.40 -0.45 3.59
N ASP A 120 -11.69 -1.17 4.69
CA ASP A 120 -12.97 -1.85 4.89
C ASP A 120 -14.15 -0.86 4.95
N ALA A 121 -13.99 0.26 5.66
CA ALA A 121 -15.01 1.32 5.73
C ALA A 121 -15.26 1.97 4.36
N MET A 122 -14.20 2.30 3.62
CA MET A 122 -14.26 2.87 2.28
C MET A 122 -14.97 1.92 1.30
N MET A 123 -14.53 0.67 1.22
CA MET A 123 -15.08 -0.31 0.28
C MET A 123 -16.55 -0.64 0.58
N SER A 124 -16.95 -0.59 1.85
CA SER A 124 -18.35 -0.74 2.24
C SER A 124 -19.21 0.41 1.72
N GLY A 125 -18.74 1.66 1.88
CA GLY A 125 -19.39 2.85 1.32
C GLY A 125 -19.48 2.81 -0.21
N VAL A 126 -18.39 2.42 -0.90
CA VAL A 126 -18.36 2.25 -2.36
C VAL A 126 -19.42 1.23 -2.81
N ALA A 127 -19.52 0.08 -2.13
CA ALA A 127 -20.50 -0.94 -2.47
C ALA A 127 -21.96 -0.44 -2.36
N LEU A 128 -22.25 0.45 -1.40
CA LEU A 128 -23.56 1.09 -1.29
C LEU A 128 -23.83 2.06 -2.44
N CYS A 129 -22.83 2.85 -2.83
CA CYS A 129 -22.91 3.73 -3.99
C CYS A 129 -23.10 2.94 -5.30
N GLU A 130 -22.33 1.87 -5.51
CA GLU A 130 -22.48 0.96 -6.68
C GLU A 130 -23.87 0.30 -6.72
N ALA A 131 -24.40 -0.11 -5.57
CA ALA A 131 -25.75 -0.67 -5.49
C ALA A 131 -26.83 0.35 -5.92
N LYS A 132 -26.62 1.64 -5.64
CA LYS A 132 -27.50 2.73 -6.11
C LYS A 132 -27.33 3.00 -7.61
N LEU A 133 -26.09 2.94 -8.10
CA LEU A 133 -25.75 3.10 -9.53
C LEU A 133 -26.25 1.95 -10.41
N GLY A 134 -26.37 0.75 -9.85
CA GLY A 134 -26.73 -0.48 -10.58
C GLY A 134 -25.59 -1.07 -11.42
N HIS A 135 -24.38 -0.53 -11.28
CA HIS A 135 -23.16 -1.01 -11.91
C HIS A 135 -21.95 -0.64 -11.04
N LYS A 136 -20.80 -1.23 -11.33
CA LYS A 136 -19.55 -0.90 -10.65
C LYS A 136 -19.05 0.48 -11.07
N SER A 137 -18.40 1.19 -10.16
CA SER A 137 -17.69 2.43 -10.51
C SER A 137 -16.47 2.11 -11.36
N ASP A 138 -16.11 3.05 -12.23
CA ASP A 138 -14.86 2.94 -12.99
C ASP A 138 -13.65 2.96 -12.04
N THR A 139 -12.64 2.14 -12.34
CA THR A 139 -11.35 2.16 -11.66
C THR A 139 -10.32 2.88 -12.54
N LYS A 140 -9.22 3.37 -11.94
CA LYS A 140 -8.15 4.06 -12.67
C LYS A 140 -7.57 3.18 -13.78
N ALA A 141 -7.07 2.00 -13.40
CA ALA A 141 -6.49 1.03 -14.30
C ALA A 141 -6.35 -0.35 -13.61
N PRO A 142 -6.23 -1.44 -14.38
CA PRO A 142 -5.90 -2.76 -13.84
C PRO A 142 -4.42 -2.89 -13.50
N VAL A 143 -4.11 -3.29 -12.26
CA VAL A 143 -2.75 -3.64 -11.81
C VAL A 143 -2.77 -5.08 -11.32
N MET A 144 -1.90 -5.91 -11.87
CA MET A 144 -1.86 -7.34 -11.56
C MET A 144 -0.77 -7.65 -10.53
N THR A 145 -1.06 -8.48 -9.53
CA THR A 145 -0.11 -8.82 -8.47
C THR A 145 -0.12 -10.31 -8.15
N PHE A 146 1.06 -10.86 -7.87
CA PHE A 146 1.23 -12.29 -7.58
C PHE A 146 2.52 -12.59 -6.83
N ALA A 147 2.51 -13.68 -6.05
CA ALA A 147 3.73 -14.31 -5.57
C ALA A 147 4.16 -15.40 -6.57
N VAL A 148 5.45 -15.39 -6.89
CA VAL A 148 6.00 -16.22 -7.96
C VAL A 148 5.88 -17.72 -7.67
N GLU A 149 5.97 -18.52 -8.73
CA GLU A 149 6.02 -19.98 -8.66
C GLU A 149 7.04 -20.48 -7.61
N GLY A 150 6.59 -21.42 -6.77
CA GLY A 150 7.36 -22.00 -5.67
C GLY A 150 7.40 -21.15 -4.39
N ASP A 151 6.80 -19.95 -4.38
CA ASP A 151 6.81 -19.05 -3.23
C ASP A 151 5.43 -18.98 -2.53
N PRO A 152 5.31 -19.47 -1.28
CA PRO A 152 4.03 -19.47 -0.56
C PRO A 152 3.75 -18.16 0.20
N HIS A 153 4.68 -17.21 0.21
CA HIS A 153 4.56 -15.97 0.98
C HIS A 153 3.72 -14.95 0.23
N ASP A 154 2.61 -14.51 0.85
CA ASP A 154 1.61 -13.66 0.21
C ASP A 154 1.31 -12.36 0.96
N ILE A 155 1.89 -12.14 2.15
CA ILE A 155 1.65 -10.92 2.95
C ILE A 155 1.98 -9.65 2.15
N GLY A 156 3.18 -9.57 1.57
CA GLY A 156 3.58 -8.38 0.80
C GLY A 156 2.68 -8.12 -0.41
N LYS A 157 2.30 -9.17 -1.15
CA LYS A 157 1.34 -9.10 -2.25
C LYS A 157 -0.05 -8.64 -1.78
N ASN A 158 -0.54 -9.17 -0.65
CA ASN A 158 -1.83 -8.77 -0.07
C ASN A 158 -1.82 -7.29 0.35
N LEU A 159 -0.69 -6.78 0.86
CA LEU A 159 -0.54 -5.34 1.12
C LEU A 159 -0.66 -4.53 -0.17
N ILE A 160 -0.02 -4.96 -1.27
CA ILE A 160 -0.14 -4.30 -2.57
C ILE A 160 -1.60 -4.27 -3.04
N VAL A 161 -2.34 -5.37 -2.94
CA VAL A 161 -3.79 -5.42 -3.26
C VAL A 161 -4.56 -4.36 -2.47
N MET A 162 -4.32 -4.29 -1.16
CA MET A 162 -4.97 -3.32 -0.28
C MET A 162 -4.64 -1.87 -0.69
N PHE A 163 -3.36 -1.55 -0.92
CA PHE A 163 -2.95 -0.20 -1.34
C PHE A 163 -3.51 0.19 -2.71
N LEU A 164 -3.59 -0.74 -3.66
CA LEU A 164 -4.17 -0.49 -4.97
C LEU A 164 -5.67 -0.19 -4.87
N ASN A 165 -6.43 -1.03 -4.17
CA ASN A 165 -7.87 -0.81 -3.96
C ASN A 165 -8.13 0.52 -3.24
N ALA A 166 -7.33 0.83 -2.22
CA ALA A 166 -7.38 2.08 -1.47
C ALA A 166 -7.20 3.32 -2.36
N ASN A 167 -6.41 3.21 -3.43
CA ASN A 167 -6.08 4.30 -4.35
C ASN A 167 -6.90 4.24 -5.67
N GLY A 168 -7.97 3.45 -5.71
CA GLY A 168 -8.92 3.41 -6.84
C GLY A 168 -8.47 2.57 -8.04
N TYR A 169 -7.47 1.70 -7.88
CA TYR A 169 -7.04 0.75 -8.90
C TYR A 169 -7.83 -0.56 -8.84
N GLU A 170 -7.97 -1.24 -9.98
CA GLU A 170 -8.42 -2.63 -10.00
C GLU A 170 -7.23 -3.55 -9.71
N ALA A 171 -7.14 -4.04 -8.47
CA ALA A 171 -6.11 -5.01 -8.09
C ALA A 171 -6.47 -6.43 -8.56
N ILE A 172 -5.79 -6.92 -9.59
CA ILE A 172 -5.92 -8.29 -10.11
C ILE A 172 -4.95 -9.21 -9.38
N ASP A 173 -5.46 -9.89 -8.36
CA ASP A 173 -4.69 -10.81 -7.53
C ASP A 173 -4.70 -12.24 -8.11
N LEU A 174 -3.54 -12.74 -8.57
CA LEU A 174 -3.41 -14.13 -9.02
C LEU A 174 -3.10 -15.11 -7.87
N GLY A 175 -2.86 -14.60 -6.67
CA GLY A 175 -2.54 -15.38 -5.48
C GLY A 175 -1.04 -15.69 -5.36
N ARG A 176 -0.73 -16.88 -4.86
CA ARG A 176 0.62 -17.35 -4.56
C ARG A 176 0.95 -18.62 -5.32
N ASP A 177 2.24 -18.95 -5.41
CA ASP A 177 2.72 -20.09 -6.20
C ASP A 177 2.23 -20.02 -7.66
N VAL A 178 2.32 -18.83 -8.27
CA VAL A 178 1.72 -18.57 -9.59
C VAL A 178 2.69 -18.97 -10.71
N PRO A 179 2.35 -19.96 -11.55
CA PRO A 179 3.21 -20.40 -12.64
C PRO A 179 3.40 -19.31 -13.70
N THR A 180 4.58 -19.27 -14.32
CA THR A 180 4.89 -18.28 -15.38
C THR A 180 3.88 -18.32 -16.53
N THR A 181 3.38 -19.49 -16.89
CA THR A 181 2.37 -19.64 -17.96
C THR A 181 1.04 -18.99 -17.62
N GLU A 182 0.63 -19.02 -16.35
CA GLU A 182 -0.61 -18.36 -15.91
C GLU A 182 -0.43 -16.83 -15.89
N VAL A 183 0.75 -16.34 -15.48
CA VAL A 183 1.07 -14.90 -15.54
C VAL A 183 0.92 -14.37 -16.96
N VAL A 184 1.53 -15.03 -17.95
CA VAL A 184 1.45 -14.60 -19.36
C VAL A 184 0.02 -14.63 -19.87
N LYS A 185 -0.73 -15.71 -19.59
CA LYS A 185 -2.13 -15.83 -19.98
C LYS A 185 -2.99 -14.70 -19.40
N GLN A 186 -2.86 -14.43 -18.10
CA GLN A 186 -3.63 -13.38 -17.43
C GLN A 186 -3.22 -11.99 -17.91
N ALA A 187 -1.93 -11.76 -18.17
CA ALA A 187 -1.47 -10.50 -18.75
C ALA A 187 -2.07 -10.23 -20.15
N GLN A 188 -2.25 -11.27 -20.98
CA GLN A 188 -2.94 -11.15 -22.27
C GLN A 188 -4.44 -10.85 -22.12
N GLU A 189 -5.11 -11.55 -21.20
CA GLU A 189 -6.56 -11.43 -21.00
C GLU A 189 -6.95 -10.11 -20.32
N LYS A 190 -6.13 -9.65 -19.38
CA LYS A 190 -6.45 -8.52 -18.48
C LYS A 190 -5.77 -7.22 -18.86
N GLN A 191 -4.69 -7.30 -19.65
CA GLN A 191 -3.91 -6.13 -20.11
C GLN A 191 -3.58 -5.13 -18.98
N PRO A 192 -2.96 -5.57 -17.88
CA PRO A 192 -2.65 -4.68 -16.77
C PRO A 192 -1.65 -3.58 -17.21
N VAL A 193 -1.77 -2.39 -16.65
CA VAL A 193 -0.83 -1.28 -16.87
C VAL A 193 0.49 -1.50 -16.13
N LEU A 194 0.43 -2.25 -15.02
CA LEU A 194 1.56 -2.62 -14.19
C LEU A 194 1.35 -4.03 -13.64
N MET A 195 2.43 -4.81 -13.58
CA MET A 195 2.48 -6.06 -12.82
C MET A 195 3.38 -5.91 -11.60
N THR A 196 3.06 -6.59 -10.51
CA THR A 196 3.95 -6.74 -9.37
C THR A 196 4.18 -8.21 -9.04
N ALA A 197 5.44 -8.58 -8.82
CA ALA A 197 5.86 -9.93 -8.54
C ALA A 197 6.63 -9.98 -7.22
N THR A 198 6.19 -10.83 -6.29
CA THR A 198 6.83 -10.96 -4.96
C THR A 198 7.56 -12.28 -4.81
N ALA A 199 8.76 -12.25 -4.23
CA ALA A 199 9.51 -13.44 -3.81
C ALA A 199 10.20 -13.20 -2.46
N LEU A 200 10.12 -14.17 -1.54
CA LEU A 200 10.73 -14.08 -0.20
C LEU A 200 11.89 -15.07 -0.01
N MET A 201 12.16 -15.95 -0.98
CA MET A 201 13.26 -16.91 -0.93
C MET A 201 14.24 -16.69 -2.09
N THR A 202 15.54 -16.88 -1.81
CA THR A 202 16.58 -16.79 -2.86
C THR A 202 16.40 -17.85 -3.94
N THR A 203 15.74 -18.97 -3.62
CA THR A 203 15.40 -20.03 -4.57
C THR A 203 14.30 -19.62 -5.55
N THR A 204 13.38 -18.73 -5.15
CA THR A 204 12.20 -18.35 -5.95
C THR A 204 12.39 -17.06 -6.72
N MET A 205 13.25 -16.13 -6.28
CA MET A 205 13.48 -14.86 -7.00
C MET A 205 13.97 -15.05 -8.45
N THR A 206 14.59 -16.19 -8.77
CA THR A 206 14.98 -16.56 -10.15
C THR A 206 13.81 -16.68 -11.13
N ALA A 207 12.56 -16.74 -10.63
CA ALA A 207 11.36 -16.72 -11.44
C ALA A 207 11.16 -15.40 -12.19
N PHE A 208 11.64 -14.26 -11.67
CA PHE A 208 11.45 -12.95 -12.31
C PHE A 208 11.97 -12.92 -13.76
N GLY A 209 13.22 -13.36 -13.97
CA GLY A 209 13.80 -13.41 -15.32
C GLY A 209 13.06 -14.38 -16.26
N LYS A 210 12.52 -15.49 -15.75
CA LYS A 210 11.69 -16.43 -16.54
C LYS A 210 10.38 -15.78 -16.98
N ILE A 211 9.74 -15.04 -16.08
CA ILE A 211 8.49 -14.33 -16.35
C ILE A 211 8.72 -13.26 -17.42
N VAL A 212 9.75 -12.43 -17.28
CA VAL A 212 10.08 -11.39 -18.27
C VAL A 212 10.36 -12.00 -19.64
N ALA A 213 11.17 -13.06 -19.71
CA ALA A 213 11.45 -13.72 -20.98
C ALA A 213 10.16 -14.24 -21.64
N ALA A 214 9.26 -14.86 -20.88
CA ALA A 214 7.99 -15.37 -21.39
C ALA A 214 7.02 -14.24 -21.81
N LEU A 215 6.99 -13.12 -21.09
CA LEU A 215 6.21 -11.93 -21.46
C LEU A 215 6.71 -11.35 -22.79
N GLN A 216 8.03 -11.23 -22.97
CA GLN A 216 8.64 -10.74 -24.20
C GLN A 216 8.39 -11.67 -25.39
N GLU A 217 8.51 -12.99 -25.21
CA GLU A 217 8.15 -13.98 -26.24
C GLU A 217 6.67 -13.85 -26.67
N ALA A 218 5.80 -13.47 -25.73
CA ALA A 218 4.39 -13.21 -25.97
C ALA A 218 4.09 -11.79 -26.50
N GLY A 219 5.09 -10.92 -26.64
CA GLY A 219 4.94 -9.55 -27.11
C GLY A 219 4.29 -8.59 -26.10
N ILE A 220 4.40 -8.88 -24.80
CA ILE A 220 3.82 -8.09 -23.71
C ILE A 220 4.92 -7.23 -23.07
N ASP A 221 4.77 -5.90 -23.13
CA ASP A 221 5.77 -4.93 -22.66
C ASP A 221 5.39 -4.25 -21.32
N THR A 222 4.33 -4.72 -20.65
CA THR A 222 3.89 -4.19 -19.36
C THR A 222 5.00 -4.24 -18.30
N PRO A 223 5.35 -3.13 -17.62
CA PRO A 223 6.35 -3.10 -16.56
C PRO A 223 6.08 -4.10 -15.42
N VAL A 224 7.13 -4.66 -14.83
CA VAL A 224 7.05 -5.59 -13.70
C VAL A 224 7.84 -5.08 -12.49
N GLY A 225 7.14 -4.62 -11.46
CA GLY A 225 7.74 -4.27 -10.17
C GLY A 225 8.04 -5.52 -9.35
N CYS A 226 9.32 -5.84 -9.13
CA CYS A 226 9.73 -7.03 -8.39
C CYS A 226 10.21 -6.67 -6.98
N GLY A 227 9.69 -7.34 -5.95
CA GLY A 227 10.03 -7.05 -4.56
C GLY A 227 9.99 -8.28 -3.64
N GLY A 228 10.24 -8.04 -2.35
CA GLY A 228 10.24 -9.05 -1.30
C GLY A 228 11.60 -9.18 -0.58
N GLY A 229 11.59 -9.77 0.62
CA GLY A 229 12.72 -9.71 1.56
C GLY A 229 14.03 -10.37 1.09
N ALA A 230 13.96 -11.25 0.08
CA ALA A 230 15.16 -11.86 -0.52
C ALA A 230 15.70 -11.08 -1.74
N VAL A 231 14.97 -10.06 -2.18
CA VAL A 231 15.18 -9.38 -3.46
C VAL A 231 15.97 -8.09 -3.26
N ARG A 232 16.83 -7.78 -4.24
CA ARG A 232 17.62 -6.55 -4.29
C ARG A 232 17.57 -5.95 -5.68
N ARG A 233 17.85 -4.65 -5.76
CA ARG A 233 17.82 -3.87 -7.00
C ARG A 233 18.73 -4.43 -8.09
N ASP A 234 19.98 -4.71 -7.74
CA ASP A 234 20.98 -5.26 -8.64
C ASP A 234 20.48 -6.53 -9.36
N PHE A 235 19.85 -7.44 -8.62
CA PHE A 235 19.28 -8.66 -9.21
C PHE A 235 18.08 -8.39 -10.13
N VAL A 236 17.16 -7.51 -9.73
CA VAL A 236 15.93 -7.25 -10.50
C VAL A 236 16.24 -6.54 -11.81
N GLU A 237 17.13 -5.55 -11.77
CA GLU A 237 17.39 -4.66 -12.90
C GLU A 237 18.33 -5.23 -13.96
N GLU A 238 18.87 -6.45 -13.75
CA GLU A 238 19.56 -7.24 -14.78
C GLU A 238 18.64 -7.63 -15.95
N SER A 239 17.33 -7.76 -15.69
CA SER A 239 16.33 -8.04 -16.72
C SER A 239 15.74 -6.73 -17.26
N PRO A 240 15.43 -6.59 -18.56
CA PRO A 240 14.63 -5.47 -19.05
C PRO A 240 13.19 -5.53 -18.49
N GLN A 241 12.40 -4.46 -18.65
CA GLN A 241 10.96 -4.42 -18.29
C GLN A 241 10.66 -4.51 -16.78
N THR A 242 11.65 -4.81 -15.94
CA THR A 242 11.48 -4.87 -14.49
C THR A 242 11.92 -3.58 -13.81
N PHE A 243 11.50 -3.38 -12.56
CA PHE A 243 12.15 -2.43 -11.65
C PHE A 243 12.02 -2.96 -10.22
N TYR A 244 12.92 -2.55 -9.34
CA TYR A 244 12.88 -2.99 -7.95
C TYR A 244 11.79 -2.25 -7.17
N GLY A 245 10.83 -2.99 -6.64
CA GLY A 245 9.82 -2.48 -5.72
C GLY A 245 10.33 -2.55 -4.28
N VAL A 246 10.42 -1.39 -3.62
CA VAL A 246 10.97 -1.28 -2.26
C VAL A 246 9.89 -1.51 -1.21
N GLU A 247 8.82 -0.71 -1.24
CA GLU A 247 7.71 -0.81 -0.29
C GLU A 247 6.38 -0.99 -1.03
N ALA A 248 5.45 -1.71 -0.40
CA ALA A 248 4.14 -2.01 -1.00
C ALA A 248 3.31 -0.73 -1.26
N TYR A 249 3.43 0.27 -0.39
CA TYR A 249 2.69 1.54 -0.51
C TYR A 249 3.24 2.48 -1.60
N HIS A 250 4.41 2.17 -2.18
CA HIS A 250 4.90 2.89 -3.37
C HIS A 250 4.12 2.52 -4.64
N VAL A 251 3.51 1.33 -4.68
CA VAL A 251 2.92 0.77 -5.91
C VAL A 251 1.83 1.68 -6.51
N PRO A 252 0.89 2.28 -5.74
CA PRO A 252 -0.07 3.22 -6.30
C PRO A 252 0.59 4.43 -6.99
N LYS A 253 1.59 5.07 -6.37
CA LYS A 253 2.31 6.21 -6.97
C LYS A 253 3.06 5.81 -8.25
N LEU A 254 3.64 4.61 -8.26
CA LEU A 254 4.28 4.05 -9.45
C LEU A 254 3.28 3.75 -10.56
N ALA A 255 2.08 3.29 -10.22
CA ALA A 255 0.99 3.10 -11.18
C ALA A 255 0.47 4.44 -11.69
N ASP A 256 0.32 5.46 -10.83
CA ASP A 256 -0.09 6.83 -11.22
C ASP A 256 0.93 7.40 -12.21
N ALA A 257 2.23 7.25 -11.97
CA ALA A 257 3.27 7.67 -12.91
C ALA A 257 3.20 6.97 -14.29
N ILE A 258 2.76 5.72 -14.35
CA ILE A 258 2.56 5.02 -15.63
C ILE A 258 1.30 5.52 -16.34
N VAL A 259 0.20 5.67 -15.59
CA VAL A 259 -1.13 5.99 -16.14
C VAL A 259 -1.25 7.47 -16.51
N ASP A 260 -0.82 8.36 -15.63
CA ASP A 260 -1.03 9.80 -15.75
C ASP A 260 0.13 10.48 -16.50
N ASP A 261 1.37 10.09 -16.21
CA ASP A 261 2.57 10.71 -16.79
C ASP A 261 3.15 9.91 -17.98
N GLY A 262 2.64 8.69 -18.24
CA GLY A 262 3.12 7.84 -19.32
C GLY A 262 4.55 7.30 -19.11
N LYS A 263 5.02 7.23 -17.86
CA LYS A 263 6.38 6.77 -17.55
C LYS A 263 6.57 5.30 -17.91
N THR A 264 7.76 5.00 -18.44
CA THR A 264 8.21 3.65 -18.74
C THR A 264 8.90 3.02 -17.52
N TRP A 265 9.21 1.72 -17.61
CA TRP A 265 10.03 1.06 -16.58
C TRP A 265 11.45 1.65 -16.48
N GLU A 266 11.99 2.24 -17.56
CA GLU A 266 13.29 2.93 -17.54
C GLU A 266 13.20 4.23 -16.76
N ASP A 267 12.15 5.02 -16.99
CA ASP A 267 11.89 6.26 -16.25
C ASP A 267 11.72 5.96 -14.75
N ILE A 268 10.97 4.90 -14.41
CA ILE A 268 10.80 4.47 -13.02
C ILE A 268 12.15 4.14 -12.36
N ARG A 269 13.08 3.47 -13.05
CA ARG A 269 14.40 3.16 -12.48
C ARG A 269 15.24 4.41 -12.21
N ASN A 270 15.08 5.44 -13.04
CA ASN A 270 15.86 6.67 -12.96
C ASN A 270 15.27 7.68 -11.97
N GLU A 271 13.94 7.67 -11.81
CA GLU A 271 13.19 8.70 -11.08
C GLU A 271 12.42 8.12 -9.88
N TYR A 272 12.76 6.91 -9.42
CA TYR A 272 11.98 6.19 -8.40
C TYR A 272 11.68 7.05 -7.17
N SER A 273 12.72 7.62 -6.54
CA SER A 273 12.59 8.46 -5.34
C SER A 273 11.73 9.70 -5.59
N ASP A 274 11.84 10.30 -6.78
CA ASP A 274 11.05 11.48 -7.17
C ASP A 274 9.58 11.11 -7.38
N ILE A 275 9.31 9.95 -7.99
CA ILE A 275 7.94 9.43 -8.22
C ILE A 275 7.26 9.14 -6.88
N VAL A 276 7.95 8.47 -5.95
CA VAL A 276 7.35 8.13 -4.66
C VAL A 276 7.34 9.32 -3.69
N GLY A 277 8.10 10.38 -3.97
CA GLY A 277 8.14 11.61 -3.18
C GLY A 277 8.91 11.48 -1.87
N GLU A 278 9.80 10.49 -1.76
CA GLU A 278 10.61 10.26 -0.56
C GLU A 278 12.00 9.70 -0.89
N TYR A 279 12.90 9.78 0.07
CA TYR A 279 14.25 9.24 -0.09
C TYR A 279 14.23 7.72 -0.03
N VAL A 280 14.54 7.07 -1.16
CA VAL A 280 14.63 5.62 -1.25
C VAL A 280 16.09 5.21 -1.40
N ALA A 281 16.67 4.63 -0.35
CA ALA A 281 18.10 4.30 -0.30
C ALA A 281 18.56 3.35 -1.42
N ALA A 282 17.68 2.48 -1.93
CA ALA A 282 18.01 1.60 -3.06
C ALA A 282 18.15 2.34 -4.41
N TYR A 283 17.59 3.55 -4.51
CA TYR A 283 17.56 4.39 -5.70
C TYR A 283 18.29 5.73 -5.52
N SER A 284 19.13 5.84 -4.49
CA SER A 284 19.90 7.05 -4.16
C SER A 284 21.41 6.83 -4.26
#